data_AF-A0A1H2V028-F1
#
_entry.id   AF-A0A1H2V028-F1
#
_cell.length_a   1.000
_cell.length_b   1.000
_cell.length_c   1.000
_cell.angle_alpha   90.00
_cell.angle_beta   90.00
_cell.angle_gamma   90.00
#
_symmetry.space_group_name_H-M   'P 1'
#
loop_
_entity.id
_entity.type
_entity.pdbx_description
1 polymer ?
#
loop_
_entity_poly.entity_id
_entity_poly.type
_entity_poly.pdbx_seq_one_letter_code
_entity_poly.pdbx_strand_id
1 'polypeptide(L)'
;MRYLYYNLYEFGKNVQSMRKRLKLTQRDVSNLTGVSVETLRKIENGKVIPKHETLDLLSLILKEDLNQLLLNYRINNYNKFEQAINNIDYKLYINDYETLQIELDKLETLLNNSISKYFSNLLKQFILLTESIILNKNHDKPNEAMSKLIEALKMTTPKFLPSNYKSFVYNSIELRILMNMALIMEKMETIEKSLEIMKFCMKTAEHNDNIYPEICYNLAHTYHKLKIHEEALKYSNLGIEYYVKHKNYNGISLLYFRKGIAEYFLHHNSFMDSLNKSIVLCEIFRQFKLKDMIVGNCRKFYGIEL
;
A
#
# COMPACT_ATOMS: atom_id res chain seq x y z
N MET A 1 11.61 -25.50 18.16
CA MET A 1 12.37 -24.22 18.15
C MET A 1 11.36 -23.10 17.95
N ARG A 2 11.14 -22.23 18.94
CA ARG A 2 10.18 -21.11 18.82
C ARG A 2 10.70 -20.13 17.76
N TYR A 3 10.01 -20.03 16.63
CA TYR A 3 10.24 -18.99 15.63
C TYR A 3 10.08 -17.63 16.32
N LEU A 4 11.19 -16.92 16.54
CA LEU A 4 11.18 -15.62 17.18
C LEU A 4 10.57 -14.59 16.22
N TYR A 5 9.51 -13.93 16.70
CA TYR A 5 8.70 -12.95 15.98
C TYR A 5 9.42 -11.59 15.79
N TYR A 6 10.60 -11.41 16.39
CA TYR A 6 11.40 -10.19 16.33
C TYR A 6 12.90 -10.50 16.26
N ASN A 7 13.67 -9.66 15.57
CA ASN A 7 15.12 -9.58 15.70
C ASN A 7 15.50 -8.86 17.00
N LEU A 8 15.35 -9.57 18.12
CA LEU A 8 15.62 -9.03 19.45
C LEU A 8 17.07 -8.66 19.67
N TYR A 9 18.00 -9.28 18.95
CA TYR A 9 19.41 -8.97 19.05
C TYR A 9 19.68 -7.55 18.54
N GLU A 10 19.26 -7.23 17.31
CA GLU A 10 19.44 -5.89 16.74
C GLU A 10 18.62 -4.84 17.49
N PHE A 11 17.40 -5.17 17.94
CA PHE A 11 16.62 -4.31 18.81
C PHE A 11 17.37 -3.99 20.12
N GLY A 12 17.87 -5.02 20.80
CA GLY A 12 18.63 -4.87 22.04
C GLY A 12 19.90 -4.04 21.87
N LYS A 13 20.61 -4.20 20.75
CA LYS A 13 21.78 -3.38 20.40
C LYS A 13 21.41 -1.92 20.19
N ASN A 14 20.26 -1.64 19.57
CA ASN A 14 19.77 -0.27 19.42
C ASN A 14 19.41 0.35 20.77
N VAL A 15 18.66 -0.36 21.62
CA VAL A 15 18.35 0.07 23.01
C VAL A 15 19.63 0.39 23.79
N GLN A 16 20.65 -0.48 23.69
CA GLN A 16 21.95 -0.25 24.31
C GLN A 16 22.66 1.00 23.76
N SER A 17 22.60 1.21 22.45
CA SER A 17 23.18 2.37 21.78
C SER A 17 22.53 3.68 22.25
N MET A 18 21.19 3.70 22.33
CA MET A 18 20.43 4.83 22.86
C MET A 18 20.85 5.18 24.29
N ARG A 19 20.89 4.19 25.18
CA ARG A 19 21.33 4.37 26.56
C ARG A 19 22.74 4.97 26.62
N LYS A 20 23.68 4.42 25.84
CA LYS A 20 25.07 4.90 25.78
C LYS A 20 25.18 6.32 25.23
N ARG A 21 24.37 6.69 24.23
CA ARG A 21 24.30 8.06 23.68
C ARG A 21 23.85 9.07 24.74
N LEU A 22 22.98 8.66 25.65
CA LEU A 22 22.56 9.44 26.82
C LEU A 22 23.58 9.38 27.99
N LYS A 23 24.72 8.70 27.81
CA LYS A 23 25.77 8.51 28.81
C LYS A 23 25.28 7.84 30.11
N LEU A 24 24.23 7.02 30.03
CA LEU A 24 23.67 6.31 31.19
C LEU A 24 24.28 4.92 31.33
N THR A 25 24.53 4.48 32.55
CA THR A 25 24.83 3.07 32.86
C THR A 25 23.53 2.25 32.99
N GLN A 26 23.63 0.93 33.00
CA GLN A 26 22.47 0.07 33.27
C GLN A 26 21.91 0.30 34.68
N ARG A 27 22.77 0.67 35.64
CA ARG A 27 22.36 1.01 37.01
C ARG A 27 21.60 2.32 37.05
N ASP A 28 22.04 3.34 36.30
CA ASP A 28 21.33 4.63 36.24
C ASP A 28 19.91 4.44 35.69
N VAL A 29 19.77 3.71 34.58
CA VAL A 29 18.44 3.39 34.03
C VAL A 29 17.61 2.59 35.01
N SER A 30 18.21 1.61 35.71
CA SER A 30 17.50 0.83 36.72
C SER A 30 16.98 1.69 37.87
N ASN A 31 17.79 2.63 38.36
CA ASN A 31 17.39 3.55 39.43
C ASN A 31 16.28 4.51 38.98
N LEU A 32 16.32 4.95 37.72
CA LEU A 32 15.34 5.89 37.17
C LEU A 32 14.00 5.25 36.79
N THR A 33 14.00 3.97 36.43
CA THR A 33 12.80 3.28 35.90
C THR A 33 12.20 2.22 36.83
N GLY A 34 12.97 1.77 37.82
CA GLY A 34 12.62 0.57 38.61
C GLY A 34 12.79 -0.75 37.85
N VAL A 35 13.18 -0.73 36.56
CA VAL A 35 13.48 -1.95 35.80
C VAL A 35 14.81 -2.51 36.28
N SER A 36 14.86 -3.78 36.68
CA SER A 36 16.10 -4.37 37.19
C SER A 36 17.23 -4.33 36.15
N VAL A 37 18.46 -4.14 36.63
CA VAL A 37 19.68 -4.21 35.79
C VAL A 37 19.74 -5.51 34.98
N GLU A 38 19.32 -6.64 35.57
CA GLU A 38 19.34 -7.93 34.91
C GLU A 38 18.28 -8.02 33.79
N THR A 39 17.09 -7.46 34.02
CA THR A 39 16.06 -7.34 32.97
C THR A 39 16.58 -6.50 31.82
N LEU A 40 17.12 -5.30 32.10
CA LEU A 40 17.67 -4.42 31.08
C LEU A 40 18.81 -5.10 30.30
N ARG A 41 19.70 -5.81 30.99
CA ARG A 41 20.79 -6.58 30.37
C ARG A 41 20.25 -7.66 29.44
N LYS A 42 19.22 -8.41 29.83
CA LYS A 42 18.59 -9.43 28.98
C LYS A 42 17.97 -8.79 27.73
N ILE A 43 17.34 -7.63 27.87
CA ILE A 43 16.77 -6.87 26.75
C ILE A 43 17.88 -6.42 25.78
N GLU A 44 18.92 -5.76 26.29
CA GLU A 44 20.03 -5.25 25.46
C GLU A 44 20.81 -6.36 24.72
N ASN A 45 20.77 -7.59 25.23
CA ASN A 45 21.39 -8.76 24.60
C ASN A 45 20.40 -9.60 23.78
N GLY A 46 19.16 -9.13 23.60
CA GLY A 46 18.13 -9.81 22.82
C GLY A 46 17.68 -11.17 23.39
N LYS A 47 17.83 -11.38 24.69
CA LYS A 47 17.55 -12.65 25.37
C LYS A 47 16.11 -12.78 25.84
N VAL A 48 15.34 -11.70 25.85
CA VAL A 48 13.95 -11.68 26.30
C VAL A 48 13.13 -10.73 25.43
N ILE A 49 11.88 -11.09 25.15
CA ILE A 49 10.90 -10.16 24.58
C ILE A 49 10.43 -9.26 25.73
N PRO A 50 10.69 -7.94 25.69
CA PRO A 50 10.24 -7.03 26.72
C PRO A 50 8.70 -6.97 26.77
N LYS A 51 8.12 -6.81 27.96
CA LYS A 51 6.69 -6.49 28.09
C LYS A 51 6.44 -5.03 27.69
N HIS A 52 5.23 -4.73 27.22
CA HIS A 52 4.80 -3.37 26.87
C HIS A 52 5.08 -2.37 28.00
N GLU A 53 4.68 -2.71 29.24
CA GLU A 53 4.93 -1.90 30.44
C GLU A 53 6.43 -1.61 30.66
N THR A 54 7.30 -2.61 30.41
CA THR A 54 8.75 -2.42 30.54
C THR A 54 9.28 -1.48 29.46
N LEU A 55 8.75 -1.57 28.24
CA LEU A 55 9.10 -0.66 27.16
C LEU A 55 8.64 0.76 27.46
N ASP A 56 7.46 0.95 28.04
CA ASP A 56 6.97 2.29 28.42
C ASP A 56 7.89 2.96 29.45
N LEU A 57 8.28 2.22 30.51
CA LEU A 57 9.21 2.71 31.53
C LEU A 57 10.57 3.10 30.93
N LEU A 58 11.11 2.26 30.04
CA LEU A 58 12.38 2.54 29.37
C LEU A 58 12.26 3.70 28.36
N SER A 59 11.11 3.84 27.69
CA SER A 59 10.85 4.89 26.69
C SER A 59 10.96 6.28 27.29
N LEU A 60 10.46 6.47 28.52
CA LEU A 60 10.54 7.74 29.25
C LEU A 60 11.98 8.22 29.46
N ILE A 61 12.91 7.29 29.68
CA ILE A 61 14.32 7.59 29.91
C ILE A 61 15.10 7.66 28.62
N LEU A 62 14.84 6.75 27.67
CA LEU A 62 15.54 6.70 26.38
C LEU A 62 15.03 7.73 25.36
N LYS A 63 13.94 8.44 25.68
CA LYS A 63 13.34 9.52 24.87
C LYS A 63 12.85 9.06 23.49
N GLU A 64 12.44 7.80 23.41
CA GLU A 64 11.94 7.18 22.18
C GLU A 64 10.87 6.14 22.54
N ASP A 65 9.82 6.04 21.74
CA ASP A 65 8.77 5.03 21.91
C ASP A 65 9.31 3.65 21.51
N LEU A 66 9.73 2.88 22.51
CA LEU A 66 10.32 1.57 22.28
C LEU A 66 9.29 0.51 21.86
N ASN A 67 8.01 0.73 22.16
CA ASN A 67 6.93 -0.14 21.69
C ASN A 67 6.80 -0.03 20.16
N GLN A 68 6.80 1.20 19.63
CA GLN A 68 6.84 1.44 18.19
C GLN A 68 8.14 0.96 17.56
N LEU A 69 9.29 1.27 18.17
CA LEU A 69 10.58 0.84 17.66
C LEU A 69 10.69 -0.68 17.50
N LEU A 70 10.17 -1.45 18.46
CA LEU A 70 10.21 -2.91 18.41
C LEU A 70 9.49 -3.46 17.17
N LEU A 71 8.47 -2.78 16.65
CA LEU A 71 7.75 -3.18 15.44
C LEU A 71 8.67 -3.23 14.21
N ASN A 72 9.66 -2.34 14.13
CA ASN A 72 10.64 -2.28 13.03
C ASN A 72 11.59 -3.49 13.03
N TYR A 73 11.60 -4.29 14.11
CA TYR A 73 12.39 -5.51 14.21
C TYR A 73 11.56 -6.78 13.98
N ARG A 74 10.28 -6.68 13.60
CA ARG A 74 9.44 -7.84 13.22
C ARG A 74 9.91 -8.56 11.96
N ILE A 75 10.61 -7.83 11.09
CA ILE A 75 11.15 -8.31 9.83
C ILE A 75 12.63 -7.97 9.79
N ASN A 76 13.48 -8.94 9.46
CA ASN A 76 14.90 -8.68 9.25
C ASN A 76 15.06 -7.75 8.05
N ASN A 77 15.88 -6.71 8.20
CA ASN A 77 16.03 -5.66 7.20
C ASN A 77 14.71 -4.97 6.83
N TYR A 78 13.85 -4.68 7.82
CA TYR A 78 12.56 -3.99 7.64
C TYR A 78 12.64 -2.80 6.67
N ASN A 79 13.65 -1.94 6.80
CA ASN A 79 13.81 -0.80 5.89
C ASN A 79 13.99 -1.21 4.42
N LYS A 80 14.73 -2.29 4.13
CA LYS A 80 14.88 -2.80 2.75
C LYS A 80 13.57 -3.39 2.23
N PHE A 81 12.83 -4.05 3.12
CA PHE A 81 11.52 -4.60 2.81
C PHE A 81 10.50 -3.51 2.48
N GLU A 82 10.41 -2.48 3.33
CA GLU A 82 9.58 -1.31 3.14
C GLU A 82 9.95 -0.58 1.85
N GLN A 83 11.26 -0.38 1.58
CA GLN A 83 11.73 0.20 0.33
C GLN A 83 11.31 -0.61 -0.90
N ALA A 84 11.41 -1.94 -0.87
CA ALA A 84 11.01 -2.79 -1.98
C ALA A 84 9.50 -2.70 -2.25
N ILE A 85 8.66 -2.70 -1.21
CA ILE A 85 7.21 -2.49 -1.34
C ILE A 85 6.91 -1.10 -1.92
N ASN A 86 7.51 -0.06 -1.36
CA ASN A 86 7.29 1.31 -1.81
C ASN A 86 7.73 1.51 -3.27
N ASN A 87 8.80 0.86 -3.71
CA ASN A 87 9.24 0.88 -5.11
C ASN A 87 8.22 0.19 -6.03
N ILE A 88 7.67 -0.96 -5.61
CA ILE A 88 6.61 -1.66 -6.35
C ILE A 88 5.38 -0.76 -6.45
N ASP A 89 4.89 -0.22 -5.33
CA ASP A 89 3.70 0.64 -5.31
C ASP A 89 3.91 1.90 -6.16
N TYR A 90 5.09 2.52 -6.10
CA TYR A 90 5.44 3.65 -6.96
C TYR A 90 5.40 3.27 -8.45
N LYS A 91 5.98 2.13 -8.83
CA LYS A 91 5.95 1.66 -10.23
C LYS A 91 4.53 1.34 -10.71
N LEU A 92 3.73 0.71 -9.86
CA LEU A 92 2.31 0.47 -10.13
C LEU A 92 1.57 1.79 -10.37
N TYR A 93 1.87 2.81 -9.57
CA TYR A 93 1.26 4.12 -9.68
C TYR A 93 1.57 4.84 -11.00
N ILE A 94 2.85 4.85 -11.42
CA ILE A 94 3.26 5.50 -12.67
C ILE A 94 3.08 4.61 -13.92
N ASN A 95 2.40 3.46 -13.78
CA ASN A 95 2.23 2.44 -14.81
C ASN A 95 3.55 1.96 -15.44
N ASP A 96 4.61 1.87 -14.64
CA ASP A 96 5.92 1.38 -15.04
C ASP A 96 6.03 -0.13 -14.83
N TYR A 97 5.32 -0.90 -15.66
CA TYR A 97 5.24 -2.35 -15.53
C TYR A 97 6.46 -3.10 -16.09
N GLU A 98 7.19 -2.51 -17.03
CA GLU A 98 8.34 -3.14 -17.71
C GLU A 98 9.46 -3.52 -16.73
N THR A 99 9.66 -2.69 -15.71
CA THR A 99 10.72 -2.86 -14.71
C THR A 99 10.19 -3.36 -13.36
N LEU A 100 8.90 -3.72 -13.29
CA LEU A 100 8.25 -4.17 -12.07
C LEU A 100 8.78 -5.52 -11.60
N GLN A 101 9.13 -6.42 -12.53
CA GLN A 101 9.75 -7.72 -12.22
C GLN A 101 11.05 -7.56 -11.42
N ILE A 102 11.86 -6.54 -11.73
CA ILE A 102 13.13 -6.28 -11.02
C ILE A 102 12.90 -5.98 -9.54
N GLU A 103 11.87 -5.21 -9.21
CA GLU A 103 11.54 -4.92 -7.81
C GLU A 103 10.89 -6.11 -7.11
N LEU A 104 10.12 -6.92 -7.85
CA LEU A 104 9.53 -8.15 -7.33
C LEU A 104 10.61 -9.18 -6.96
N ASP A 105 11.58 -9.42 -7.84
CA ASP A 105 12.69 -10.35 -7.58
C ASP A 105 13.48 -9.93 -6.33
N LYS A 106 13.72 -8.63 -6.14
CA LYS A 106 14.34 -8.10 -4.91
C LYS A 106 13.50 -8.43 -3.68
N LEU A 107 12.19 -8.23 -3.73
CA LEU A 107 11.29 -8.54 -2.62
C LEU A 107 11.30 -10.04 -2.27
N GLU A 108 11.33 -10.91 -3.27
CA GLU A 108 11.40 -12.36 -3.09
C GLU A 108 12.72 -12.83 -2.45
N THR A 109 13.85 -12.20 -2.78
CA THR A 109 15.11 -12.53 -2.09
C THR A 109 15.08 -12.20 -0.59
N LEU A 110 14.25 -11.24 -0.17
CA LEU A 110 14.10 -10.85 1.24
C LEU A 110 13.21 -11.81 2.04
N LEU A 111 12.41 -12.67 1.37
CA LEU A 111 11.44 -13.59 1.96
C LEU A 111 12.06 -14.76 2.75
N ASN A 112 13.35 -15.06 2.54
CA ASN A 112 14.03 -16.22 3.13
C ASN A 112 14.34 -16.09 4.63
N ASN A 113 13.93 -15.00 5.27
CA ASN A 113 14.23 -14.72 6.67
C ASN A 113 13.02 -14.99 7.58
N SER A 114 13.31 -15.32 8.84
CA SER A 114 12.34 -15.64 9.90
C SER A 114 11.27 -14.56 10.08
N ILE A 115 10.16 -14.67 9.34
CA ILE A 115 8.99 -13.80 9.43
C ILE A 115 7.82 -14.59 10.02
N SER A 116 6.94 -13.93 10.77
CA SER A 116 5.72 -14.58 11.28
C SER A 116 4.83 -15.09 10.15
N LYS A 117 4.03 -16.14 10.41
CA LYS A 117 3.07 -16.68 9.43
C LYS A 117 2.10 -15.62 8.88
N TYR A 118 1.65 -14.69 9.74
CA TYR A 118 0.74 -13.60 9.34
C TYR A 118 1.39 -12.69 8.30
N PHE A 119 2.56 -12.13 8.61
CA PHE A 119 3.29 -11.26 7.68
C PHE A 119 3.73 -12.01 6.41
N SER A 120 4.10 -13.29 6.54
CA SER A 120 4.42 -14.13 5.38
C SER A 120 3.22 -14.28 4.43
N ASN A 121 2.01 -14.46 4.96
CA ASN A 121 0.80 -14.53 4.14
C ASN A 121 0.50 -13.21 3.43
N LEU A 122 0.52 -12.08 4.15
CA LEU A 122 0.29 -10.75 3.55
C LEU A 122 1.29 -10.45 2.43
N LEU A 123 2.55 -10.78 2.65
CA LEU A 123 3.61 -10.58 1.67
C LEU A 123 3.43 -11.45 0.43
N LYS A 124 3.11 -12.73 0.62
CA LYS A 124 2.81 -13.63 -0.50
C LYS A 124 1.58 -13.16 -1.29
N GLN A 125 0.55 -12.66 -0.62
CA GLN A 125 -0.60 -12.02 -1.27
C GLN A 125 -0.18 -10.81 -2.12
N PHE A 126 0.69 -9.95 -1.60
CA PHE A 126 1.23 -8.81 -2.33
C PHE A 126 2.10 -9.21 -3.55
N ILE A 127 2.89 -10.28 -3.41
CA ILE A 127 3.68 -10.85 -4.52
C ILE A 127 2.77 -11.39 -5.61
N LEU A 128 1.80 -12.24 -5.26
CA LEU A 128 0.83 -12.80 -6.22
C LEU A 128 -0.01 -11.69 -6.91
N LEU A 129 -0.35 -10.62 -6.18
CA LEU A 129 -0.95 -9.43 -6.75
C LEU A 129 -0.04 -8.78 -7.80
N THR A 130 1.23 -8.60 -7.48
CA THR A 130 2.22 -7.98 -8.38
C THR A 130 2.47 -8.84 -9.62
N GLU A 131 2.65 -10.15 -9.45
CA GLU A 131 2.75 -11.12 -10.55
C GLU A 131 1.53 -11.07 -11.47
N SER A 132 0.32 -11.01 -10.89
CA SER A 132 -0.92 -10.89 -11.66
C SER A 132 -0.94 -9.64 -12.55
N ILE A 133 -0.49 -8.50 -12.02
CA ILE A 133 -0.41 -7.25 -12.77
C ILE A 133 0.59 -7.39 -13.92
N ILE A 134 1.77 -7.97 -13.68
CA ILE A 134 2.79 -8.22 -14.72
C ILE A 134 2.21 -9.11 -15.82
N LEU A 135 1.59 -10.23 -15.47
CA LEU A 135 0.95 -11.15 -16.42
C LEU A 135 -0.12 -10.47 -17.27
N ASN A 136 -0.98 -9.65 -16.65
CA ASN A 136 -2.07 -8.97 -17.35
C ASN A 136 -1.62 -7.78 -18.21
N LYS A 137 -0.55 -7.06 -17.81
CA LYS A 137 -0.11 -5.82 -18.47
C LYS A 137 1.02 -6.03 -19.47
N ASN A 138 2.00 -6.87 -19.16
CA ASN A 138 3.17 -7.08 -20.02
C ASN A 138 3.03 -8.28 -20.95
N HIS A 139 2.26 -9.29 -20.54
CA HIS A 139 2.17 -10.56 -21.26
C HIS A 139 0.78 -10.85 -21.84
N ASP A 140 -0.20 -9.98 -21.58
CA ASP A 140 -1.61 -10.13 -21.99
C ASP A 140 -2.20 -11.52 -21.65
N LYS A 141 -1.91 -12.00 -20.43
CA LYS A 141 -2.36 -13.29 -19.90
C LYS A 141 -3.40 -13.12 -18.78
N PRO A 142 -4.62 -12.66 -19.09
CA PRO A 142 -5.62 -12.33 -18.06
C PRO A 142 -6.10 -13.55 -17.26
N ASN A 143 -6.17 -14.74 -17.87
CA ASN A 143 -6.55 -15.97 -17.17
C ASN A 143 -5.50 -16.40 -16.13
N GLU A 144 -4.22 -16.37 -16.50
CA GLU A 144 -3.11 -16.68 -15.57
C GLU A 144 -3.06 -15.64 -14.44
N ALA A 145 -3.23 -14.36 -14.79
CA ALA A 145 -3.32 -13.27 -13.83
C ALA A 145 -4.48 -13.47 -12.84
N MET A 146 -5.66 -13.86 -13.29
CA MET A 146 -6.81 -14.17 -12.44
C MET A 146 -6.52 -15.34 -11.49
N SER A 147 -5.87 -16.40 -12.00
CA SER A 147 -5.48 -17.56 -11.20
C SER A 147 -4.60 -17.16 -10.00
N LYS A 148 -3.61 -16.27 -10.22
CA LYS A 148 -2.75 -15.73 -9.17
C LYS A 148 -3.51 -14.97 -8.08
N LEU A 149 -4.51 -14.17 -8.46
CA LEU A 149 -5.34 -13.43 -7.50
C LEU A 149 -6.25 -14.36 -6.67
N ILE A 150 -6.80 -15.40 -7.30
CA ILE A 150 -7.58 -16.44 -6.58
C ILE A 150 -6.68 -17.19 -5.61
N GLU A 151 -5.47 -17.56 -6.02
CA GLU A 151 -4.47 -18.19 -5.15
C GLU A 151 -4.17 -17.31 -3.93
N ALA A 152 -3.95 -16.00 -4.14
CA ALA A 152 -3.68 -15.05 -3.08
C ALA A 152 -4.79 -14.99 -2.03
N LEU A 153 -6.06 -14.89 -2.45
CA LEU A 153 -7.19 -14.86 -1.51
C LEU A 153 -7.40 -16.19 -0.79
N LYS A 154 -7.12 -17.33 -1.45
CA LYS A 154 -7.24 -18.66 -0.82
C LYS A 154 -6.23 -18.91 0.30
N MET A 155 -5.14 -18.13 0.37
CA MET A 155 -4.15 -18.24 1.45
C MET A 155 -4.72 -17.98 2.85
N THR A 156 -5.67 -17.05 2.95
CA THR A 156 -6.35 -16.66 4.19
C THR A 156 -7.83 -17.07 4.18
N THR A 157 -8.41 -17.23 2.99
CA THR A 157 -9.82 -17.58 2.78
C THR A 157 -9.96 -18.81 1.86
N PRO A 158 -9.71 -20.04 2.35
CA PRO A 158 -9.60 -21.24 1.48
C PRO A 158 -10.83 -21.55 0.62
N LYS A 159 -12.03 -21.13 1.05
CA LYS A 159 -13.30 -21.32 0.33
C LYS A 159 -13.61 -20.22 -0.69
N PHE A 160 -12.67 -19.28 -0.91
CA PHE A 160 -12.87 -18.18 -1.83
C PHE A 160 -13.02 -18.66 -3.28
N LEU A 161 -14.03 -18.10 -3.95
CA LEU A 161 -14.29 -18.18 -5.38
C LEU A 161 -14.71 -16.77 -5.87
N PRO A 162 -14.43 -16.41 -7.14
CA PRO A 162 -14.92 -15.14 -7.68
C PRO A 162 -16.43 -14.94 -7.56
N SER A 163 -17.22 -16.02 -7.56
CA SER A 163 -18.68 -15.96 -7.44
C SER A 163 -19.20 -15.69 -6.03
N ASN A 164 -18.42 -15.95 -4.98
CA ASN A 164 -18.86 -15.82 -3.59
C ASN A 164 -18.11 -14.72 -2.82
N TYR A 165 -17.46 -13.79 -3.53
CA TYR A 165 -16.65 -12.72 -2.91
C TYR A 165 -17.42 -11.89 -1.87
N LYS A 166 -18.74 -11.68 -2.05
CA LYS A 166 -19.56 -10.91 -1.09
C LYS A 166 -19.72 -11.58 0.28
N SER A 167 -19.33 -12.84 0.43
CA SER A 167 -19.54 -13.64 1.64
C SER A 167 -18.39 -13.54 2.66
N PHE A 168 -17.37 -12.72 2.40
CA PHE A 168 -16.17 -12.62 3.23
C PHE A 168 -15.88 -11.19 3.67
N VAL A 169 -15.02 -11.07 4.69
CA VAL A 169 -14.44 -9.81 5.16
C VAL A 169 -13.01 -9.75 4.66
N TYR A 170 -12.60 -8.56 4.23
CA TYR A 170 -11.33 -8.33 3.55
C TYR A 170 -10.52 -7.27 4.26
N ASN A 171 -9.22 -7.50 4.38
CA ASN A 171 -8.27 -6.45 4.74
C ASN A 171 -7.87 -5.60 3.51
N SER A 172 -7.06 -4.57 3.72
CA SER A 172 -6.63 -3.65 2.66
C SER A 172 -5.92 -4.34 1.47
N ILE A 173 -5.01 -5.30 1.69
CA ILE A 173 -4.35 -6.01 0.57
C ILE A 173 -5.35 -6.90 -0.20
N GLU A 174 -6.29 -7.51 0.50
CA GLU A 174 -7.30 -8.36 -0.13
C GLU A 174 -8.33 -7.53 -0.93
N LEU A 175 -8.65 -6.32 -0.47
CA LEU A 175 -9.41 -5.35 -1.28
C LEU A 175 -8.66 -4.92 -2.54
N ARG A 176 -7.33 -4.68 -2.46
CA ARG A 176 -6.49 -4.42 -3.65
C ARG A 176 -6.52 -5.60 -4.63
N ILE A 177 -6.52 -6.83 -4.12
CA ILE A 177 -6.65 -8.03 -4.93
C ILE A 177 -8.02 -8.08 -5.63
N LEU A 178 -9.13 -7.86 -4.90
CA LEU A 178 -10.46 -7.80 -5.50
C LEU A 178 -10.59 -6.70 -6.56
N MET A 179 -10.00 -5.53 -6.33
CA MET A 179 -9.97 -4.44 -7.31
C MET A 179 -9.24 -4.87 -8.59
N ASN A 180 -8.11 -5.57 -8.48
CA ASN A 180 -7.40 -6.07 -9.66
C ASN A 180 -8.14 -7.22 -10.36
N MET A 181 -8.86 -8.06 -9.62
CA MET A 181 -9.78 -9.04 -10.23
C MET A 181 -10.85 -8.33 -11.06
N ALA A 182 -11.46 -7.26 -10.54
CA ALA A 182 -12.46 -6.48 -11.26
C ALA A 182 -11.90 -5.84 -12.54
N LEU A 183 -10.66 -5.32 -12.51
CA LEU A 183 -9.99 -4.81 -13.71
C LEU A 183 -9.74 -5.89 -14.77
N ILE A 184 -9.49 -7.14 -14.36
CA ILE A 184 -9.37 -8.28 -15.28
C ILE A 184 -10.75 -8.70 -15.80
N MET A 185 -11.77 -8.80 -14.95
CA MET A 185 -13.14 -9.13 -15.35
C MET A 185 -13.73 -8.08 -16.30
N GLU A 186 -13.32 -6.82 -16.19
CA GLU A 186 -13.67 -5.78 -17.15
C GLU A 186 -13.25 -6.16 -18.59
N LYS A 187 -12.06 -6.77 -18.75
CA LYS A 187 -11.55 -7.22 -20.06
C LYS A 187 -12.19 -8.54 -20.52
N MET A 188 -12.44 -9.46 -19.58
CA MET A 188 -12.88 -10.82 -19.89
C MET A 188 -14.40 -10.98 -19.97
N GLU A 189 -15.15 -10.12 -19.28
CA GLU A 189 -16.60 -10.20 -19.13
C GLU A 189 -17.25 -8.86 -19.51
N THR A 190 -17.55 -8.01 -18.53
CA THR A 190 -18.29 -6.76 -18.70
C THR A 190 -17.80 -5.66 -17.77
N ILE A 191 -17.98 -4.41 -18.18
CA ILE A 191 -17.63 -3.24 -17.35
C ILE A 191 -18.55 -3.18 -16.11
N GLU A 192 -19.80 -3.62 -16.25
CA GLU A 192 -20.79 -3.71 -15.17
C GLU A 192 -20.35 -4.66 -14.07
N LYS A 193 -19.72 -5.79 -14.43
CA LYS A 193 -19.19 -6.74 -13.45
C LYS A 193 -18.04 -6.14 -12.65
N SER A 194 -17.16 -5.41 -13.33
CA SER A 194 -16.09 -4.65 -12.69
C SER A 194 -16.65 -3.60 -11.72
N LEU A 195 -17.67 -2.86 -12.15
CA LEU A 195 -18.36 -1.86 -11.31
C LEU A 195 -19.00 -2.49 -10.06
N GLU A 196 -19.63 -3.66 -10.19
CA GLU A 196 -20.23 -4.39 -9.08
C GLU A 196 -19.22 -4.66 -7.97
N ILE A 197 -18.04 -5.17 -8.33
CA ILE A 197 -16.97 -5.49 -7.39
C ILE A 197 -16.36 -4.22 -6.79
N MET A 198 -16.11 -3.19 -7.62
CA MET A 198 -15.58 -1.91 -7.14
C MET A 198 -16.51 -1.23 -6.12
N LYS A 199 -17.83 -1.29 -6.33
CA LYS A 199 -18.83 -0.80 -5.36
C LYS A 199 -18.83 -1.61 -4.08
N PHE A 200 -18.64 -2.92 -4.16
CA PHE A 200 -18.48 -3.75 -2.97
C PHE A 200 -17.23 -3.35 -2.18
N CYS A 201 -16.08 -3.16 -2.84
CA CYS A 201 -14.85 -2.69 -2.20
C CYS A 201 -15.07 -1.33 -1.52
N MET A 202 -15.72 -0.38 -2.20
CA MET A 202 -16.05 0.94 -1.63
C MET A 202 -16.92 0.86 -0.38
N LYS A 203 -17.91 -0.04 -0.37
CA LYS A 203 -18.79 -0.24 0.79
C LYS A 203 -18.06 -0.93 1.97
N THR A 204 -17.04 -1.73 1.67
CA THR A 204 -16.32 -2.55 2.65
C THR A 204 -15.13 -1.79 3.25
N ALA A 205 -14.48 -0.93 2.47
CA ALA A 205 -13.36 -0.13 2.92
C ALA A 205 -13.80 0.85 4.02
N GLU A 206 -13.01 0.94 5.09
CA GLU A 206 -13.20 1.99 6.07
C GLU A 206 -12.87 3.35 5.42
N HIS A 207 -13.64 4.39 5.74
CA HIS A 207 -13.45 5.72 5.15
C HIS A 207 -12.09 6.37 5.44
N ASN A 208 -11.34 5.85 6.43
CA ASN A 208 -9.99 6.31 6.78
C ASN A 208 -8.91 5.29 6.36
N ASP A 209 -9.24 4.23 5.63
CA ASP A 209 -8.26 3.30 5.08
C ASP A 209 -7.56 3.97 3.89
N ASN A 210 -6.23 3.85 3.85
CA ASN A 210 -5.40 4.42 2.79
C ASN A 210 -5.74 3.89 1.39
N ILE A 211 -6.46 2.77 1.28
CA ILE A 211 -6.96 2.24 0.01
C ILE A 211 -8.11 3.06 -0.60
N TYR A 212 -8.81 3.86 0.20
CA TYR A 212 -10.03 4.56 -0.20
C TYR A 212 -9.86 5.41 -1.47
N PRO A 213 -8.78 6.21 -1.64
CA PRO A 213 -8.56 6.98 -2.87
C PRO A 213 -8.33 6.13 -4.11
N GLU A 214 -7.69 4.96 -3.97
CA GLU A 214 -7.47 4.05 -5.10
C GLU A 214 -8.79 3.42 -5.56
N ILE A 215 -9.69 3.09 -4.63
CA ILE A 215 -11.06 2.65 -4.96
C ILE A 215 -11.81 3.78 -5.69
N CYS A 216 -11.70 5.01 -5.20
CA CYS A 216 -12.29 6.18 -5.85
C CYS A 216 -11.76 6.39 -7.27
N TYR A 217 -10.45 6.29 -7.48
CA TYR A 217 -9.84 6.40 -8.81
C TYR A 217 -10.36 5.31 -9.76
N ASN A 218 -10.41 4.06 -9.30
CA ASN A 218 -10.91 2.96 -10.12
C ASN A 218 -12.40 3.11 -10.44
N LEU A 219 -13.23 3.49 -9.47
CA LEU A 219 -14.65 3.80 -9.71
C LEU A 219 -14.81 4.94 -10.72
N ALA A 220 -14.05 6.03 -10.57
CA ALA A 220 -14.10 7.14 -11.50
C ALA A 220 -13.74 6.69 -12.93
N HIS A 221 -12.74 5.83 -13.07
CA HIS A 221 -12.37 5.26 -14.36
C HIS A 221 -13.46 4.34 -14.95
N THR A 222 -14.03 3.44 -14.14
CA THR A 222 -15.11 2.53 -14.57
C THR A 222 -16.35 3.30 -15.01
N TYR A 223 -16.77 4.32 -14.24
CA TYR A 223 -17.91 5.17 -14.63
C TYR A 223 -17.63 6.00 -15.88
N HIS A 224 -16.40 6.48 -16.08
CA HIS A 224 -16.00 7.13 -17.32
C HIS A 224 -16.16 6.20 -18.54
N LYS A 225 -15.76 4.93 -18.42
CA LYS A 225 -15.97 3.93 -19.49
C LYS A 225 -17.44 3.66 -19.80
N LEU A 226 -18.29 3.72 -18.77
CA LEU A 226 -19.75 3.62 -18.90
C LEU A 226 -20.41 4.91 -19.38
N LYS A 227 -19.64 5.99 -19.63
CA LYS A 227 -20.14 7.32 -20.00
C LYS A 227 -21.04 7.98 -18.95
N ILE A 228 -20.91 7.56 -17.69
CA ILE A 228 -21.64 8.14 -16.54
C ILE A 228 -20.71 9.16 -15.86
N HIS A 229 -20.53 10.30 -16.51
CA HIS A 229 -19.51 11.27 -16.13
C HIS A 229 -19.77 11.97 -14.78
N GLU A 230 -21.04 12.10 -14.37
CA GLU A 230 -21.41 12.63 -13.05
C GLU A 230 -20.85 11.78 -11.90
N GLU A 231 -21.01 10.46 -11.98
CA GLU A 231 -20.43 9.57 -10.97
C GLU A 231 -18.90 9.55 -11.07
N ALA A 232 -18.33 9.64 -12.29
CA ALA A 232 -16.88 9.76 -12.45
C ALA A 232 -16.31 11.00 -11.75
N LEU A 233 -16.98 12.15 -11.89
CA LEU A 233 -16.63 13.40 -11.22
C LEU A 233 -16.76 13.28 -9.69
N LYS A 234 -17.88 12.72 -9.21
CA LYS A 234 -18.13 12.48 -7.79
C LYS A 234 -17.01 11.67 -7.13
N TYR A 235 -16.66 10.50 -7.68
CA TYR A 235 -15.59 9.68 -7.08
C TYR A 235 -14.22 10.32 -7.21
N SER A 236 -13.95 11.07 -8.28
CA SER A 236 -12.71 11.85 -8.39
C SER A 236 -12.60 12.88 -7.26
N ASN A 237 -13.67 13.61 -6.96
CA ASN A 237 -13.71 14.57 -5.86
C ASN A 237 -13.57 13.89 -4.49
N LEU A 238 -14.28 12.78 -4.24
CA LEU A 238 -14.17 12.04 -2.97
C LEU A 238 -12.73 11.58 -2.69
N GLY A 239 -12.01 11.08 -3.70
CA GLY A 239 -10.61 10.71 -3.55
C GLY A 239 -9.70 11.92 -3.27
N ILE A 240 -9.94 13.06 -3.92
CA ILE A 240 -9.18 14.29 -3.70
C ILE A 240 -9.40 14.81 -2.28
N GLU A 241 -10.64 14.84 -1.81
CA GLU A 241 -11.00 15.24 -0.45
C GLU A 241 -10.30 14.35 0.60
N TYR A 242 -10.25 13.03 0.37
CA TYR A 242 -9.51 12.13 1.23
C TYR A 242 -8.03 12.52 1.31
N TYR A 243 -7.36 12.71 0.17
CA TYR A 243 -5.94 13.05 0.13
C TYR A 243 -5.64 14.38 0.84
N VAL A 244 -6.47 15.40 0.61
CA VAL A 244 -6.35 16.71 1.30
C VAL A 244 -6.54 16.55 2.81
N LYS A 245 -7.57 15.83 3.25
CA LYS A 245 -7.87 15.63 4.68
C LYS A 245 -6.74 14.90 5.41
N HIS A 246 -6.15 13.88 4.78
CA HIS A 246 -5.13 13.01 5.41
C HIS A 246 -3.69 13.45 5.13
N LYS A 247 -3.48 14.52 4.36
CA LYS A 247 -2.14 15.03 3.97
C LYS A 247 -1.26 13.95 3.31
N ASN A 248 -1.89 13.02 2.60
CA ASN A 248 -1.24 12.01 1.77
C ASN A 248 -1.58 12.37 0.32
N TYR A 249 -0.59 12.45 -0.58
CA TYR A 249 -0.78 12.93 -1.94
C TYR A 249 -0.32 11.94 -3.01
N ASN A 250 -0.01 10.70 -2.63
CA ASN A 250 0.66 9.73 -3.49
C ASN A 250 -0.08 9.46 -4.81
N GLY A 251 -1.42 9.62 -4.83
CA GLY A 251 -2.24 9.42 -6.02
C GLY A 251 -3.09 10.58 -6.49
N ILE A 252 -2.83 11.79 -5.98
CA ILE A 252 -3.74 12.92 -6.22
C ILE A 252 -3.69 13.43 -7.67
N SER A 253 -2.55 13.28 -8.37
CA SER A 253 -2.45 13.69 -9.79
C SER A 253 -3.42 12.89 -10.68
N LEU A 254 -3.48 11.57 -10.52
CA LEU A 254 -4.41 10.71 -11.26
C LEU A 254 -5.90 11.07 -11.03
N LEU A 255 -6.27 11.47 -9.82
CA LEU A 255 -7.64 11.88 -9.53
C LEU A 255 -7.98 13.25 -10.15
N TYR A 256 -7.04 14.20 -10.15
CA TYR A 256 -7.23 15.47 -10.87
C TYR A 256 -7.37 15.24 -12.38
N PHE A 257 -6.61 14.30 -12.94
CA PHE A 257 -6.79 13.89 -14.34
C PHE A 257 -8.21 13.33 -14.57
N ARG A 258 -8.69 12.39 -13.74
CA ARG A 258 -10.05 11.84 -13.86
C ARG A 258 -11.13 12.90 -13.69
N LYS A 259 -10.94 13.83 -12.74
CA LYS A 259 -11.81 14.98 -12.52
C LYS A 259 -11.88 15.86 -13.77
N GLY A 260 -10.74 16.27 -14.32
CA GLY A 260 -10.69 17.12 -15.51
C GLY A 260 -11.35 16.45 -16.72
N ILE A 261 -11.15 15.16 -16.93
CA ILE A 261 -11.84 14.43 -18.01
C ILE A 261 -13.36 14.38 -17.76
N ALA A 262 -13.81 14.14 -16.54
CA ALA A 262 -15.24 14.12 -16.23
C ALA A 262 -15.87 15.51 -16.43
N GLU A 263 -15.21 16.57 -15.96
CA GLU A 263 -15.62 17.98 -16.15
C GLU A 263 -15.72 18.35 -17.64
N TYR A 264 -14.78 17.87 -18.46
CA TYR A 264 -14.79 18.09 -19.91
C TYR A 264 -16.07 17.53 -20.57
N PHE A 265 -16.43 16.27 -20.26
CA PHE A 265 -17.65 15.65 -20.79
C PHE A 265 -18.95 16.25 -20.24
N LEU A 266 -18.88 16.89 -19.07
CA LEU A 266 -20.01 17.60 -18.46
C LEU A 266 -20.08 19.08 -18.87
N HIS A 267 -19.19 19.53 -19.75
CA HIS A 267 -19.10 20.93 -20.19
C HIS A 267 -18.86 21.93 -19.04
N HIS A 268 -18.15 21.51 -17.99
CA HIS A 268 -17.75 22.39 -16.90
C HIS A 268 -16.50 23.19 -17.29
N ASN A 269 -16.55 24.52 -17.18
CA ASN A 269 -15.41 25.40 -17.51
C ASN A 269 -14.15 25.15 -16.65
N SER A 270 -14.26 24.44 -15.53
CA SER A 270 -13.16 24.09 -14.63
C SER A 270 -12.24 22.98 -15.16
N PHE A 271 -12.59 22.29 -16.25
CA PHE A 271 -11.87 21.09 -16.69
C PHE A 271 -10.37 21.33 -16.93
N MET A 272 -10.00 22.46 -17.54
CA MET A 272 -8.60 22.82 -17.79
C MET A 272 -7.82 23.07 -16.51
N ASP A 273 -8.44 23.67 -15.49
CA ASP A 273 -7.80 23.88 -14.19
C ASP A 273 -7.50 22.54 -13.50
N SER A 274 -8.44 21.60 -13.53
CA SER A 274 -8.22 20.24 -13.01
C SER A 274 -7.12 19.49 -13.76
N LEU A 275 -7.09 19.57 -15.09
CA LEU A 275 -6.04 18.95 -15.90
C LEU A 275 -4.67 19.59 -15.64
N ASN A 276 -4.58 20.91 -15.57
CA ASN A 276 -3.34 21.61 -15.26
C ASN A 276 -2.81 21.27 -13.86
N LYS A 277 -3.69 21.17 -12.86
CA LYS A 277 -3.31 20.68 -11.52
C LYS A 277 -2.72 19.28 -11.59
N SER A 278 -3.31 18.38 -12.37
CA SER A 278 -2.75 17.04 -12.58
C SER A 278 -1.32 17.08 -13.11
N ILE A 279 -1.04 17.93 -14.09
CA ILE A 279 0.30 18.09 -14.69
C ILE A 279 1.30 18.65 -13.68
N VAL A 280 0.95 19.77 -13.03
CA VAL A 280 1.81 20.42 -12.02
C VAL A 280 2.13 19.47 -10.87
N LEU A 281 1.15 18.69 -10.41
CA LEU A 281 1.37 17.68 -9.37
C LEU A 281 2.33 16.58 -9.83
N CYS A 282 2.22 16.11 -11.08
CA CYS A 282 3.20 15.15 -11.62
C CYS A 282 4.62 15.74 -11.61
N GLU A 283 4.79 17.02 -11.92
CA GLU A 283 6.10 17.68 -11.88
C GLU A 283 6.66 17.79 -10.46
N ILE A 284 5.84 18.24 -9.51
CA ILE A 284 6.19 18.35 -8.09
C ILE A 284 6.65 17.00 -7.54
N PHE A 285 5.95 15.91 -7.89
CA PHE A 285 6.28 14.57 -7.43
C PHE A 285 7.29 13.83 -8.34
N ARG A 286 7.86 14.50 -9.36
CA ARG A 286 8.83 13.93 -10.30
C ARG A 286 8.31 12.70 -11.07
N GLN A 287 7.02 12.65 -11.33
CA GLN A 287 6.30 11.58 -12.03
C GLN A 287 6.24 11.85 -13.55
N PHE A 288 7.40 12.04 -14.21
CA PHE A 288 7.45 12.49 -15.62
C PHE A 288 6.80 11.49 -16.60
N LYS A 289 7.02 10.18 -16.41
CA LYS A 289 6.36 9.14 -17.24
C LYS A 289 4.82 9.22 -17.15
N LEU A 290 4.30 9.53 -15.97
CA LEU A 290 2.87 9.71 -15.77
C LEU A 290 2.36 11.00 -16.42
N LYS A 291 3.11 12.11 -16.31
CA LYS A 291 2.82 13.36 -17.01
C LYS A 291 2.69 13.13 -18.52
N ASP A 292 3.68 12.48 -19.13
CA ASP A 292 3.71 12.23 -20.57
C ASP A 292 2.52 11.36 -21.01
N MET A 293 2.16 10.35 -20.20
CA MET A 293 0.97 9.53 -20.42
C MET A 293 -0.31 10.37 -20.37
N ILE A 294 -0.45 11.28 -19.40
CA ILE A 294 -1.64 12.13 -19.26
C ILE A 294 -1.76 13.09 -20.45
N VAL A 295 -0.68 13.79 -20.82
CA VAL A 295 -0.64 14.70 -21.98
C VAL A 295 -0.96 13.93 -23.26
N GLY A 296 -0.31 12.79 -23.47
CA GLY A 296 -0.56 11.94 -24.63
C GLY A 296 -2.00 11.44 -24.73
N ASN A 297 -2.60 11.05 -23.59
CA ASN A 297 -4.00 10.62 -23.55
C ASN A 297 -4.97 11.79 -23.82
N CYS A 298 -4.71 12.98 -23.27
CA CYS A 298 -5.47 14.21 -23.53
C CYS A 298 -5.53 14.51 -25.02
N ARG A 299 -4.38 14.54 -25.69
CA ARG A 299 -4.29 14.76 -27.14
C ARG A 299 -4.99 13.65 -27.92
N LYS A 300 -4.64 12.39 -27.66
CA LYS A 300 -5.05 11.24 -28.48
C LYS A 300 -6.53 10.90 -28.37
N PHE A 301 -7.09 10.92 -27.16
CA PHE A 301 -8.45 10.42 -26.91
C PHE A 301 -9.49 11.52 -26.71
N TYR A 302 -9.05 12.74 -26.39
CA TYR A 302 -9.96 13.83 -26.04
C TYR A 302 -9.77 15.08 -26.89
N GLY A 303 -8.70 15.17 -27.69
CA GLY A 303 -8.41 16.35 -28.51
C GLY A 303 -8.03 17.59 -27.69
N ILE A 304 -7.55 17.39 -26.45
CA ILE A 304 -7.17 18.45 -25.51
C ILE A 304 -5.65 18.61 -25.54
N GLU A 305 -5.17 19.83 -25.82
CA GLU A 305 -3.75 20.20 -25.69
C GLU A 305 -3.50 20.78 -24.29
N LEU A 306 -2.46 20.27 -23.63
CA LEU A 306 -2.01 20.64 -22.28
C LEU A 306 -0.55 21.09 -22.30
#